data_AF-A0A955B066-F1
#
_entry.id   AF-A0A955B066-F1
#
_cell.length_a   1.000
_cell.length_b   1.000
_cell.length_c   1.000
_cell.angle_alpha   90.00
_cell.angle_beta   90.00
_cell.angle_gamma   90.00
#
_symmetry.space_group_name_H-M   'P 1'
#
loop_
_entity.id
_entity.type
_entity.pdbx_description
1 polymer ?
#
loop_
_entity_poly.entity_id
_entity_poly.type
_entity_poly.pdbx_seq_one_letter_code
_entity_poly.pdbx_strand_id
1 'polypeptide(L)'
;MLDIDSQSGSYRFPFSQELLGNLNPSERRELTVRRVAQWAINVVDFRDPDGIMTPFEYDVNPLNGWDVDGNIMTDSSTTPQDGISPISGNDERRVVWGAEFPDLLITEATAFHDRRVKDEASDNGDMKRRADGDNDLDQYRLPEGSLFLEFYCPRTRYRNNPILPRELYNIYNNGTAGDPTDDIAMLDVGRLAPPDGAGRRYPVWRTGVTAPHTGANPNIAITTRQNNRPDTITFQPQPDPLDLTSGSVPQIPLERFVWFTNQNPATNAFPNASATYYCRQFDSPDGATIGVQAGGYLVVGPRNTTYMGSRNVVPAPAVPTFSPSPQKIELSSTNPGGPIVYTRPSGAVQTPALGQIQRATTIVAAANPPSDWTNVANTAPNGIGVSVSEPIPTAPNYYSDPNYRLFGPGTPMESWDMTPGSGMPAYPDRPFDERNNMPLENRTETGTRENFVTVFLQRLADPMRPHHVVNNPYITVDWSPVDLTVFSGEEDVDRQIMNMTTMMMEWIDPSDEDPFTNGPQEEFDTRERNGNNNRQLWAQAWDAPSQDLVAATDAYFNRRLDNTFGYLNDAFGTRRGPTMAGDVYAGDPQINSVN
;
A
#
# COMPACT_ATOMS: atom_id res chain seq x y z
N MET A 1 20.28 30.97 24.63
CA MET A 1 19.64 30.05 25.59
C MET A 1 18.15 30.21 25.39
N LEU A 2 17.47 29.18 24.90
CA LEU A 2 16.01 29.19 24.76
C LEU A 2 15.43 29.14 26.18
N ASP A 3 14.80 30.24 26.57
CA ASP A 3 14.09 30.33 27.84
C ASP A 3 12.73 29.66 27.65
N ILE A 4 12.64 28.40 28.09
CA ILE A 4 11.46 27.54 27.94
C ILE A 4 10.34 27.92 28.93
N ASP A 5 10.64 28.76 29.93
CA ASP A 5 9.73 29.06 31.05
C ASP A 5 9.20 30.52 31.10
N SER A 6 9.64 31.44 30.22
CA SER A 6 9.16 32.83 30.29
C SER A 6 7.88 33.08 29.48
N GLN A 7 6.85 33.57 30.17
CA GLN A 7 5.57 34.02 29.60
C GLN A 7 5.66 35.34 28.78
N SER A 8 6.86 35.84 28.48
CA SER A 8 7.02 37.11 27.76
C SER A 8 8.05 36.99 26.63
N GLY A 9 7.56 36.91 25.39
CA GLY A 9 8.34 37.26 24.18
C GLY A 9 9.33 36.22 23.65
N SER A 10 9.25 34.96 24.07
CA SER A 10 10.09 33.85 23.59
C SER A 10 9.62 33.30 22.24
N TYR A 11 10.56 32.86 21.39
CA TYR A 11 10.28 32.11 20.16
C TYR A 11 9.42 30.89 20.51
N ARG A 12 8.16 30.90 20.09
CA ARG A 12 7.26 29.76 20.24
C ARG A 12 7.42 28.88 19.00
N PHE A 13 7.73 27.61 19.20
CA PHE A 13 7.51 26.62 18.14
C PHE A 13 6.05 26.73 17.69
N PRO A 14 5.77 26.65 16.38
CA PRO A 14 4.42 26.76 15.88
C PRO A 14 3.61 25.57 16.42
N PHE A 15 2.59 25.88 17.23
CA PHE A 15 1.55 24.96 17.65
C PHE A 15 0.22 25.56 17.20
N SER A 16 -0.75 24.72 16.84
CA SER A 16 -2.14 25.14 16.71
C SER A 16 -2.64 25.70 18.04
N GLN A 17 -3.39 26.80 17.97
CA GLN A 17 -3.98 27.40 19.17
C GLN A 17 -4.98 26.45 19.86
N GLU A 18 -5.59 25.56 19.09
CA GLU A 18 -6.51 24.53 19.57
C GLU A 18 -5.79 23.48 20.44
N LEU A 19 -4.64 22.95 20.01
CA LEU A 19 -3.83 22.05 20.82
C LEU A 19 -3.34 22.75 22.10
N LEU A 20 -2.80 23.97 21.97
CA LEU A 20 -2.31 24.72 23.13
C LEU A 20 -3.42 24.97 24.15
N GLY A 21 -4.65 25.25 23.71
CA GLY A 21 -5.80 25.47 24.60
C GLY A 21 -6.14 24.28 25.48
N ASN A 22 -5.85 23.05 25.03
CA ASN A 22 -6.22 21.80 25.70
C ASN A 22 -5.10 21.20 26.56
N LEU A 23 -3.84 21.63 26.38
CA LEU A 23 -2.71 21.13 27.15
C LEU A 23 -2.44 21.97 28.40
N ASN A 24 -2.14 21.31 29.52
CA ASN A 24 -1.65 21.95 30.74
C ASN A 24 -0.17 22.39 30.58
N PRO A 25 0.38 23.23 31.48
CA PRO A 25 1.74 23.75 31.34
C PRO A 25 2.83 22.66 31.27
N SER A 26 2.73 21.59 32.04
CA SER A 26 3.68 20.46 32.00
C SER A 26 3.64 19.72 30.66
N GLU A 27 2.45 19.53 30.10
CA GLU A 27 2.27 18.86 28.81
C GLU A 27 2.84 19.68 27.65
N ARG A 28 2.64 21.00 27.67
CA ARG A 28 3.24 21.91 26.68
C ARG A 28 4.77 21.89 26.75
N ARG A 29 5.33 21.80 27.95
CA ARG A 29 6.78 21.71 28.19
C ARG A 29 7.33 20.42 27.61
N GLU A 30 6.73 19.27 27.93
CA GLU A 30 7.12 17.96 27.39
C GLU A 30 7.13 17.96 25.85
N LEU A 31 6.07 18.47 25.22
CA LEU A 31 5.95 18.59 23.77
C LEU A 31 7.01 19.50 23.15
N THR A 32 7.31 20.61 23.82
CA THR A 32 8.38 21.52 23.38
C THR A 32 9.74 20.82 23.43
N VAL A 33 10.07 20.16 24.54
CA VAL A 33 11.37 19.49 24.72
C VAL A 33 11.54 18.34 23.72
N ARG A 34 10.52 17.51 23.51
CA ARG A 34 10.58 16.45 22.48
C ARG A 34 10.81 17.00 21.09
N ARG A 35 10.12 18.08 20.69
CA ARG A 35 10.31 18.69 19.36
C ARG A 35 11.72 19.25 19.19
N VAL A 36 12.31 19.82 20.25
CA VAL A 36 13.71 20.25 20.24
C VAL A 36 14.65 19.06 20.09
N ALA A 37 14.41 17.97 20.84
CA ALA A 37 15.19 16.73 20.73
C ALA A 37 15.08 16.14 19.31
N GLN A 38 13.87 16.03 18.77
CA GLN A 38 13.61 15.53 17.41
C GLN A 38 14.29 16.41 16.35
N TRP A 39 14.21 17.73 16.48
CA TRP A 39 14.90 18.65 15.57
C TRP A 39 16.42 18.46 15.65
N ALA A 40 16.97 18.35 16.87
CA ALA A 40 18.41 18.20 17.08
C ALA A 40 18.95 16.94 16.40
N ILE A 41 18.31 15.79 16.61
CA ILE A 41 18.77 14.53 15.99
C ILE A 41 18.54 14.52 14.47
N ASN A 42 17.41 15.05 13.98
CA ASN A 42 17.17 15.15 12.54
C ASN A 42 18.25 15.99 11.84
N VAL A 43 18.74 17.07 12.46
CA VAL A 43 19.81 17.89 11.86
C VAL A 43 21.13 17.12 11.73
N VAL A 44 21.39 16.18 12.64
CA VAL A 44 22.59 15.34 12.62
C VAL A 44 22.46 14.27 11.55
N ASP A 45 21.43 13.43 11.62
CA ASP A 45 21.19 12.32 10.67
C ASP A 45 20.98 12.82 9.23
N PHE A 46 20.33 13.97 9.02
CA PHE A 46 20.17 14.47 7.64
C PHE A 46 21.49 14.92 6.99
N ARG A 47 22.59 14.97 7.74
CA ARG A 47 23.91 15.45 7.30
C ARG A 47 25.00 14.41 7.34
N ASP A 48 24.83 13.34 8.12
CA ASP A 48 25.83 12.29 8.15
C ASP A 48 25.75 11.45 6.86
N PRO A 49 26.84 10.73 6.53
CA PRO A 49 26.97 10.09 5.22
C PRO A 49 26.36 8.68 5.17
N ASP A 50 25.94 8.14 6.30
CA ASP A 50 25.28 6.84 6.36
C ASP A 50 23.75 7.01 6.23
N GLY A 51 23.03 5.90 6.31
CA GLY A 51 21.58 5.82 6.23
C GLY A 51 21.06 5.15 7.49
N ILE A 52 21.65 5.41 8.64
CA ILE A 52 21.25 4.86 9.93
C ILE A 52 20.43 5.92 10.67
N MET A 53 19.12 5.66 10.83
CA MET A 53 18.29 6.48 11.72
C MET A 53 18.76 6.26 13.16
N THR A 54 19.36 7.28 13.76
CA THR A 54 20.02 7.19 15.05
C THR A 54 19.02 7.43 16.17
N PRO A 55 18.97 6.55 17.20
CA PRO A 55 18.17 6.83 18.37
C PRO A 55 18.86 7.89 19.24
N PHE A 56 18.08 8.86 19.72
CA PHE A 56 18.52 9.92 20.59
C PHE A 56 17.73 9.91 21.90
N GLU A 57 18.42 9.49 22.96
CA GLU A 57 17.93 9.59 24.33
C GLU A 57 18.10 11.03 24.83
N TYR A 58 17.02 11.62 25.35
CA TYR A 58 17.01 12.99 25.85
C TYR A 58 16.40 13.09 27.25
N ASP A 59 16.89 14.08 27.97
CA ASP A 59 16.39 14.50 29.27
C ASP A 59 15.28 15.55 29.09
N VAL A 60 14.12 15.31 29.67
CA VAL A 60 12.96 16.22 29.70
C VAL A 60 13.27 17.52 30.46
N ASN A 61 14.25 17.50 31.37
CA ASN A 61 14.66 18.63 32.18
C ASN A 61 16.18 18.87 32.14
N PRO A 62 16.75 19.21 30.97
CA PRO A 62 18.21 19.25 30.77
C PRO A 62 18.94 20.36 31.55
N LEU A 63 18.21 21.16 32.35
CA LEU A 63 18.74 22.27 33.13
C LEU A 63 18.93 21.92 34.61
N ASN A 64 18.38 20.79 35.10
CA ASN A 64 18.59 20.31 36.47
C ASN A 64 19.80 19.35 36.58
N GLY A 65 20.41 19.02 35.44
CA GLY A 65 21.31 17.89 35.25
C GLY A 65 21.14 17.37 33.83
N TRP A 66 21.96 16.40 33.43
CA TRP A 66 21.74 15.61 32.22
C TRP A 66 21.76 14.15 32.64
N ASP A 67 20.57 13.58 32.87
CA ASP A 67 20.36 12.25 33.43
C ASP A 67 19.87 11.25 32.37
N VAL A 68 20.70 10.97 31.37
CA VAL A 68 20.52 9.87 30.41
C VAL A 68 21.56 8.77 30.67
N ASP A 69 21.22 7.51 30.43
CA ASP A 69 22.13 6.38 30.69
C ASP A 69 22.74 5.74 29.43
N GLY A 70 22.34 6.20 28.24
CA GLY A 70 22.80 5.68 26.95
C GLY A 70 22.16 4.34 26.58
N ASN A 71 21.13 3.89 27.31
CA ASN A 71 20.43 2.66 27.06
C ASN A 71 18.97 2.93 26.69
N ILE A 72 18.70 2.89 25.39
CA ILE A 72 17.37 3.12 24.82
C ILE A 72 16.32 2.08 25.23
N MET A 73 16.72 0.97 25.85
CA MET A 73 15.82 -0.04 26.43
C MET A 73 15.31 0.33 27.83
N THR A 74 15.93 1.30 28.49
CA THR A 74 15.62 1.75 29.84
C THR A 74 15.09 3.17 29.84
N ASP A 75 14.45 3.58 28.73
CA ASP A 75 13.58 4.74 28.81
C ASP A 75 12.61 4.53 29.97
N SER A 76 12.37 5.60 30.73
CA SER A 76 11.63 5.47 31.98
C SER A 76 10.11 5.43 31.76
N SER A 77 9.65 5.33 30.50
CA SER A 77 8.30 4.87 30.18
C SER A 77 8.21 3.34 30.30
N THR A 78 8.41 2.82 31.51
CA THR A 78 8.38 1.37 31.80
C THR A 78 7.00 0.71 31.70
N THR A 79 6.07 1.31 30.95
CA THR A 79 4.85 0.65 30.48
C THR A 79 4.74 0.79 28.96
N PRO A 80 4.76 -0.30 28.18
CA PRO A 80 4.35 -0.31 26.77
C PRO A 80 2.84 -0.04 26.57
N GLN A 81 2.25 0.84 27.38
CA GLN A 81 0.81 1.03 27.49
C GLN A 81 0.50 2.52 27.51
N ASP A 82 -0.13 2.99 26.43
CA ASP A 82 -1.04 4.12 26.34
C ASP A 82 -0.64 5.39 27.11
N GLY A 83 0.19 6.22 26.47
CA GLY A 83 0.39 7.62 26.82
C GLY A 83 1.55 7.90 27.79
N ILE A 84 2.33 8.95 27.50
CA ILE A 84 3.25 9.52 28.47
C ILE A 84 2.45 10.04 29.67
N SER A 85 2.68 9.47 30.85
CA SER A 85 2.24 10.09 32.10
C SER A 85 2.94 11.46 32.22
N PRO A 86 2.20 12.57 32.42
CA PRO A 86 2.82 13.85 32.71
C PRO A 86 3.70 13.72 33.96
N ILE A 87 4.84 14.42 33.95
CA ILE A 87 5.93 14.40 34.94
C ILE A 87 5.40 14.09 36.35
N SER A 88 5.46 12.83 36.76
CA SER A 88 5.22 12.41 38.13
C SER A 88 6.13 11.22 38.46
N GLY A 89 7.31 11.54 38.99
CA GLY A 89 8.37 10.57 39.27
C GLY A 89 9.70 11.02 38.67
N ASN A 90 10.80 10.43 39.13
CA ASN A 90 12.18 10.74 38.74
C ASN A 90 12.52 10.29 37.30
N ASP A 91 11.52 10.22 36.43
CA ASP A 91 11.55 9.55 35.13
C ASP A 91 11.55 10.59 33.99
N GLU A 92 12.68 11.30 33.87
CA GLU A 92 12.89 12.39 32.91
C GLU A 92 13.50 11.91 31.57
N ARG A 93 13.68 10.60 31.36
CA ARG A 93 14.32 10.02 30.14
C ARG A 93 13.32 9.66 29.07
N ARG A 94 13.62 10.01 27.82
CA ARG A 94 12.80 9.73 26.63
C ARG A 94 13.69 9.46 25.42
N VAL A 95 13.11 8.84 24.38
CA VAL A 95 13.81 8.59 23.11
C VAL A 95 13.04 9.19 21.93
N VAL A 96 13.78 9.75 20.98
CA VAL A 96 13.34 10.06 19.61
C VAL A 96 14.30 9.40 18.63
N TRP A 97 13.86 9.21 17.39
CA TRP A 97 14.70 8.66 16.31
C TRP A 97 14.95 9.74 15.28
N GLY A 98 16.19 9.90 14.85
CA GLY A 98 16.51 10.79 13.75
C GLY A 98 15.90 10.32 12.44
N ALA A 99 15.65 11.28 11.56
CA ALA A 99 15.11 11.06 10.24
C ALA A 99 16.19 11.31 9.20
N GLU A 100 16.43 10.29 8.39
CA GLU A 100 17.31 10.34 7.23
C GLU A 100 16.68 11.03 6.02
N PHE A 101 17.50 11.34 5.02
CA PHE A 101 16.97 11.69 3.70
C PHE A 101 16.08 10.54 3.17
N PRO A 102 14.82 10.78 2.77
CA PRO A 102 13.96 9.72 2.25
C PRO A 102 14.49 9.17 0.93
N ASP A 103 14.98 7.94 0.92
CA ASP A 103 15.45 7.27 -0.31
C ASP A 103 14.31 6.69 -1.15
N LEU A 104 13.09 6.64 -0.59
CA LEU A 104 11.91 6.12 -1.26
C LEU A 104 10.67 6.86 -0.75
N LEU A 105 9.78 7.25 -1.66
CA LEU A 105 8.52 7.94 -1.38
C LEU A 105 7.37 7.23 -2.08
N ILE A 106 6.19 7.16 -1.47
CA ILE A 106 4.99 6.63 -2.12
C ILE A 106 4.46 7.71 -3.07
N THR A 107 4.24 7.41 -4.34
CA THR A 107 3.81 8.42 -5.34
C THR A 107 2.46 8.13 -5.97
N GLU A 108 2.03 6.87 -5.95
CA GLU A 108 0.73 6.46 -6.49
C GLU A 108 0.22 5.22 -5.74
N ALA A 109 -1.08 5.14 -5.46
CA ALA A 109 -1.70 3.96 -4.88
C ALA A 109 -3.13 3.76 -5.42
N THR A 110 -3.50 2.50 -5.66
CA THR A 110 -4.89 2.12 -5.99
C THR A 110 -5.18 0.70 -5.54
N ALA A 111 -6.42 0.45 -5.14
CA ALA A 111 -6.91 -0.89 -4.90
C ALA A 111 -8.31 -1.09 -5.50
N PHE A 112 -8.56 -2.31 -5.94
CA PHE A 112 -9.86 -2.70 -6.44
C PHE A 112 -10.17 -4.16 -6.12
N HIS A 113 -11.45 -4.50 -6.14
CA HIS A 113 -11.94 -5.84 -5.82
C HIS A 113 -13.02 -6.25 -6.82
N ASP A 114 -12.73 -7.31 -7.56
CA ASP A 114 -13.67 -7.98 -8.44
C ASP A 114 -14.34 -9.11 -7.67
N ARG A 115 -15.64 -8.96 -7.37
CA ARG A 115 -16.46 -9.97 -6.68
C ARG A 115 -16.62 -11.24 -7.51
N ARG A 116 -16.52 -11.12 -8.84
CA ARG A 116 -16.69 -12.20 -9.82
C ARG A 116 -17.94 -13.06 -9.60
N VAL A 117 -19.05 -12.39 -9.35
CA VAL A 117 -20.38 -12.97 -9.13
C VAL A 117 -21.21 -12.95 -10.40
N LYS A 118 -22.15 -13.89 -10.54
CA LYS A 118 -23.02 -14.02 -11.71
C LYS A 118 -24.33 -14.72 -11.38
N ASP A 119 -25.42 -14.36 -12.04
CA ASP A 119 -26.71 -15.06 -11.95
C ASP A 119 -26.66 -16.35 -12.81
N GLU A 120 -26.48 -17.52 -12.20
CA GLU A 120 -26.35 -18.79 -12.89
C GLU A 120 -27.32 -19.90 -12.48
N ALA A 121 -27.98 -20.52 -13.46
CA ALA A 121 -28.97 -21.58 -13.22
C ALA A 121 -28.41 -22.89 -12.64
N SER A 122 -27.10 -22.95 -12.40
CA SER A 122 -26.32 -24.15 -12.13
C SER A 122 -25.60 -24.02 -10.78
N ASP A 123 -26.27 -23.49 -9.78
CA ASP A 123 -25.79 -23.38 -8.40
C ASP A 123 -26.26 -24.55 -7.51
N ASN A 124 -25.92 -24.50 -6.23
CA ASN A 124 -26.31 -25.50 -5.23
C ASN A 124 -27.51 -25.14 -4.33
N GLY A 125 -28.19 -24.02 -4.55
CA GLY A 125 -29.38 -23.56 -3.82
C GLY A 125 -30.72 -24.14 -4.29
N ASP A 126 -31.81 -23.64 -3.73
CA ASP A 126 -33.19 -24.07 -4.04
C ASP A 126 -33.82 -23.22 -5.17
N MET A 127 -33.47 -21.93 -5.24
CA MET A 127 -33.78 -21.02 -6.34
C MET A 127 -32.50 -20.80 -7.12
N LYS A 128 -32.59 -20.75 -8.46
CA LYS A 128 -31.42 -20.85 -9.34
C LYS A 128 -31.04 -19.58 -10.06
N ARG A 129 -31.99 -18.65 -10.10
CA ARG A 129 -31.87 -17.41 -10.84
C ARG A 129 -32.70 -16.36 -10.16
N ARG A 130 -32.25 -15.12 -10.23
CA ARG A 130 -33.00 -13.97 -9.71
C ARG A 130 -34.41 -13.89 -10.32
N ALA A 131 -34.57 -14.30 -11.58
CA ALA A 131 -35.88 -14.35 -12.25
C ALA A 131 -36.86 -15.36 -11.60
N ASP A 132 -36.33 -16.43 -11.00
CA ASP A 132 -37.08 -17.51 -10.37
C ASP A 132 -37.28 -17.27 -8.86
N GLY A 133 -36.83 -16.13 -8.33
CA GLY A 133 -36.98 -15.72 -6.93
C GLY A 133 -35.72 -15.81 -6.09
N ASP A 134 -34.57 -16.14 -6.69
CA ASP A 134 -33.28 -16.20 -6.00
C ASP A 134 -32.93 -14.88 -5.31
N ASN A 135 -32.37 -14.97 -4.11
CA ASN A 135 -32.09 -13.83 -3.26
C ASN A 135 -30.63 -13.40 -3.26
N ASP A 136 -29.73 -14.12 -3.93
CA ASP A 136 -28.35 -13.71 -4.15
C ASP A 136 -27.86 -13.99 -5.60
N LEU A 137 -26.60 -13.70 -5.85
CA LEU A 137 -25.88 -14.05 -7.09
C LEU A 137 -24.92 -15.19 -6.79
N ASP A 138 -24.54 -15.98 -7.79
CA ASP A 138 -23.62 -17.08 -7.58
C ASP A 138 -22.16 -16.67 -7.57
N GLN A 139 -21.37 -17.40 -6.78
CA GLN A 139 -19.92 -17.29 -6.86
C GLN A 139 -19.39 -18.01 -8.11
N TYR A 140 -19.25 -17.26 -9.19
CA TYR A 140 -18.81 -17.79 -10.50
C TYR A 140 -17.30 -18.09 -10.55
N ARG A 141 -16.47 -17.18 -10.02
CA ARG A 141 -15.00 -17.35 -9.91
C ARG A 141 -14.47 -16.76 -8.62
N LEU A 142 -13.30 -17.21 -8.20
CA LEU A 142 -12.69 -16.78 -6.95
C LEU A 142 -12.61 -15.26 -6.91
N PRO A 143 -13.18 -14.59 -5.87
CA PRO A 143 -13.08 -13.15 -5.73
C PRO A 143 -11.63 -12.70 -5.79
N GLU A 144 -11.40 -11.55 -6.39
CA GLU A 144 -10.06 -11.07 -6.69
C GLU A 144 -9.88 -9.61 -6.29
N GLY A 145 -9.17 -9.41 -5.19
CA GLY A 145 -8.63 -8.12 -4.80
C GLY A 145 -7.27 -7.87 -5.44
N SER A 146 -6.97 -6.58 -5.62
CA SER A 146 -5.70 -6.11 -6.15
C SER A 146 -5.30 -4.82 -5.47
N LEU A 147 -4.04 -4.74 -5.03
CA LEU A 147 -3.40 -3.53 -4.55
C LEU A 147 -2.18 -3.21 -5.42
N PHE A 148 -2.09 -1.98 -5.91
CA PHE A 148 -0.90 -1.45 -6.57
C PHE A 148 -0.34 -0.27 -5.78
N LEU A 149 0.99 -0.25 -5.63
CA LEU A 149 1.73 0.81 -4.95
C LEU A 149 2.93 1.21 -5.82
N GLU A 150 3.02 2.50 -6.14
CA GLU A 150 4.20 3.09 -6.73
C GLU A 150 5.06 3.79 -5.68
N PHE A 151 6.36 3.63 -5.84
CA PHE A 151 7.35 4.37 -5.10
C PHE A 151 8.38 5.03 -6.03
N TYR A 152 8.84 6.21 -5.65
CA TYR A 152 9.86 6.99 -6.34
C TYR A 152 11.10 7.13 -5.47
N CYS A 153 12.29 6.96 -6.08
CA CYS A 153 13.58 7.23 -5.44
C CYS A 153 14.03 8.67 -5.74
N PRO A 154 13.90 9.63 -4.80
CA PRO A 154 14.14 11.04 -5.08
C PRO A 154 15.63 11.43 -5.09
N ARG A 155 16.55 10.46 -4.92
CA ARG A 155 17.98 10.73 -5.09
C ARG A 155 18.25 11.16 -6.53
N THR A 156 19.09 12.17 -6.69
CA THR A 156 19.49 12.65 -8.01
C THR A 156 20.37 11.60 -8.69
N ARG A 157 20.08 11.34 -9.97
CA ARG A 157 20.94 10.53 -10.84
C ARG A 157 22.27 11.24 -11.16
N TYR A 158 22.34 12.57 -10.92
CA TYR A 158 23.53 13.40 -11.06
C TYR A 158 24.37 13.45 -9.77
N ARG A 159 25.70 13.43 -9.98
CA ARG A 159 26.77 13.20 -8.98
C ARG A 159 27.14 14.36 -8.05
N ASN A 160 26.34 15.41 -7.94
CA ASN A 160 26.63 16.47 -6.99
C ASN A 160 26.31 16.09 -5.53
N ASN A 161 25.78 14.88 -5.29
CA ASN A 161 25.80 14.22 -3.98
C ASN A 161 26.67 12.94 -4.04
N PRO A 162 27.99 13.03 -3.76
CA PRO A 162 28.94 11.97 -4.10
C PRO A 162 28.97 10.76 -3.15
N ILE A 163 28.18 10.75 -2.07
CA ILE A 163 28.19 9.65 -1.09
C ILE A 163 26.75 9.17 -0.92
N LEU A 164 26.47 7.99 -1.46
CA LEU A 164 25.25 7.25 -1.19
C LEU A 164 25.53 6.21 -0.08
N PRO A 165 24.60 6.01 0.86
CA PRO A 165 24.77 5.09 1.98
C PRO A 165 24.94 3.65 1.48
N ARG A 166 26.09 3.01 1.72
CA ARG A 166 26.40 1.67 1.18
C ARG A 166 25.53 0.58 1.82
N GLU A 167 25.01 0.84 3.00
CA GLU A 167 24.04 0.07 3.76
C GLU A 167 22.62 0.15 3.20
N LEU A 168 22.37 1.00 2.20
CA LEU A 168 21.14 1.01 1.39
C LEU A 168 21.38 0.79 -0.12
N TYR A 169 22.53 1.17 -0.66
CA TYR A 169 22.79 1.17 -2.11
C TYR A 169 23.79 0.10 -2.56
N ASN A 170 23.54 -0.46 -3.75
CA ASN A 170 24.52 -1.19 -4.54
C ASN A 170 25.06 -0.26 -5.64
N ILE A 171 26.40 -0.15 -5.74
CA ILE A 171 27.07 0.70 -6.72
C ILE A 171 27.75 -0.21 -7.74
N TYR A 172 27.32 -0.12 -9.01
CA TYR A 172 27.84 -0.93 -10.12
C TYR A 172 28.72 -0.07 -11.03
N ASN A 173 29.92 -0.57 -11.36
CA ASN A 173 30.78 0.11 -12.33
C ASN A 173 30.30 -0.18 -13.76
N ASN A 174 29.98 0.87 -14.52
CA ASN A 174 29.39 0.75 -15.86
C ASN A 174 30.40 0.86 -17.01
N GLY A 175 31.66 0.46 -16.79
CA GLY A 175 32.55 0.09 -17.89
C GLY A 175 33.86 0.87 -17.99
N THR A 176 34.07 1.91 -17.20
CA THR A 176 35.36 2.59 -17.09
C THR A 176 35.91 2.39 -15.67
N ALA A 177 36.88 1.49 -15.52
CA ALA A 177 37.51 1.24 -14.23
C ALA A 177 38.19 2.52 -13.70
N GLY A 178 37.69 3.07 -12.60
CA GLY A 178 38.22 4.27 -11.97
C GLY A 178 37.66 5.60 -12.49
N ASP A 179 36.74 5.59 -13.47
CA ASP A 179 35.88 6.75 -13.74
C ASP A 179 34.56 6.52 -13.02
N PRO A 180 34.34 7.19 -11.88
CA PRO A 180 33.12 6.97 -11.15
C PRO A 180 31.95 7.60 -11.93
N THR A 181 32.12 8.57 -12.85
CA THR A 181 31.01 9.23 -13.56
C THR A 181 30.07 8.29 -14.33
N ASP A 182 30.51 7.07 -14.63
CA ASP A 182 29.71 6.03 -15.27
C ASP A 182 28.98 5.09 -14.28
N ASP A 183 29.33 5.06 -12.99
CA ASP A 183 28.73 4.10 -12.04
C ASP A 183 27.21 4.32 -11.87
N ILE A 184 26.46 3.23 -11.83
CA ILE A 184 25.02 3.23 -11.56
C ILE A 184 24.81 2.88 -10.08
N ALA A 185 24.14 3.77 -9.35
CA ALA A 185 23.70 3.49 -7.99
C ALA A 185 22.24 3.00 -8.00
N MET A 186 22.02 1.86 -7.36
CA MET A 186 20.72 1.21 -7.21
C MET A 186 20.40 1.12 -5.72
N LEU A 187 19.28 1.71 -5.30
CA LEU A 187 18.72 1.50 -3.98
C LEU A 187 18.27 0.04 -3.87
N ASP A 188 18.85 -0.73 -2.96
CA ASP A 188 18.58 -2.15 -2.77
C ASP A 188 17.33 -2.33 -1.88
N VAL A 189 16.15 -2.23 -2.48
CA VAL A 189 14.88 -2.41 -1.77
C VAL A 189 14.65 -3.88 -1.36
N GLY A 190 15.36 -4.81 -2.01
CA GLY A 190 15.39 -6.24 -1.67
C GLY A 190 16.31 -6.61 -0.50
N ARG A 191 16.96 -5.64 0.14
CA ARG A 191 17.96 -5.89 1.18
C ARG A 191 17.37 -6.53 2.44
N LEU A 192 18.12 -7.48 3.00
CA LEU A 192 17.85 -8.13 4.29
C LEU A 192 18.88 -7.71 5.34
N ALA A 193 18.39 -7.36 6.52
CA ALA A 193 19.22 -7.12 7.70
C ALA A 193 20.00 -8.38 8.11
N PRO A 194 21.05 -8.25 8.95
CA PRO A 194 21.70 -9.38 9.59
C PRO A 194 20.72 -10.23 10.42
N PRO A 195 21.01 -11.53 10.61
CA PRO A 195 20.13 -12.42 11.34
C PRO A 195 20.04 -12.04 12.83
N ASP A 196 18.85 -12.13 13.40
CA ASP A 196 18.67 -12.05 14.85
C ASP A 196 19.16 -13.31 15.57
N GLY A 197 19.00 -13.36 16.90
CA GLY A 197 19.39 -14.52 17.71
C GLY A 197 18.66 -15.83 17.36
N ALA A 198 17.55 -15.76 16.61
CA ALA A 198 16.81 -16.91 16.11
C ALA A 198 17.13 -17.23 14.63
N GLY A 199 18.09 -16.52 14.01
CA GLY A 199 18.46 -16.70 12.61
C GLY A 199 17.53 -15.99 11.62
N ARG A 200 16.56 -15.20 12.08
CA ARG A 200 15.59 -14.48 11.23
C ARG A 200 16.25 -13.25 10.63
N ARG A 201 16.15 -13.10 9.30
CA ARG A 201 16.59 -11.91 8.57
C ARG A 201 15.39 -11.12 8.10
N TYR A 202 15.23 -9.92 8.64
CA TYR A 202 14.11 -9.04 8.32
C TYR A 202 14.45 -8.14 7.12
N PRO A 203 13.48 -7.81 6.25
CA PRO A 203 13.67 -6.80 5.20
C PRO A 203 14.11 -5.45 5.75
N VAL A 204 14.99 -4.75 5.05
CA VAL A 204 15.28 -3.34 5.37
C VAL A 204 14.06 -2.47 5.01
N TRP A 205 13.40 -2.77 3.89
CA TRP A 205 12.23 -2.06 3.42
C TRP A 205 10.98 -2.94 3.46
N ARG A 206 9.87 -2.37 3.93
CA ARG A 206 8.56 -3.00 3.87
C ARG A 206 7.45 -1.95 3.82
N THR A 207 6.24 -2.38 3.52
CA THR A 207 5.05 -1.61 3.88
C THR A 207 4.27 -2.30 4.99
N GLY A 208 3.62 -1.48 5.82
CA GLY A 208 2.54 -1.90 6.71
C GLY A 208 1.23 -1.31 6.22
N VAL A 209 0.14 -2.06 6.30
CA VAL A 209 -1.19 -1.62 5.87
C VAL A 209 -2.16 -1.74 7.05
N THR A 210 -3.00 -0.73 7.24
CA THR A 210 -4.03 -0.75 8.27
C THR A 210 -5.11 -1.78 7.98
N ALA A 211 -5.88 -2.14 9.01
CA ALA A 211 -7.20 -2.73 8.79
C ALA A 211 -8.12 -1.72 8.06
N PRO A 212 -9.14 -2.18 7.31
CA PRO A 212 -10.14 -1.31 6.71
C PRO A 212 -10.68 -0.27 7.68
N HIS A 213 -10.74 0.98 7.25
CA HIS A 213 -11.31 2.07 8.02
C HIS A 213 -12.82 1.87 8.11
N THR A 214 -13.24 1.26 9.21
CA THR A 214 -14.66 1.22 9.59
C THR A 214 -15.01 2.60 10.12
N GLY A 215 -16.02 3.28 9.57
CA GLY A 215 -16.41 4.65 9.95
C GLY A 215 -16.78 4.86 11.42
N ALA A 216 -16.74 3.80 12.24
CA ALA A 216 -16.91 3.83 13.69
C ALA A 216 -15.83 4.63 14.44
N ASN A 217 -14.62 4.82 13.88
CA ASN A 217 -13.61 5.67 14.48
C ASN A 217 -12.87 6.52 13.42
N PRO A 218 -13.20 7.83 13.31
CA PRO A 218 -12.60 8.71 12.31
C PRO A 218 -11.11 8.93 12.55
N ASN A 219 -10.61 8.66 13.76
CA ASN A 219 -9.19 8.73 14.05
C ASN A 219 -8.44 7.49 13.55
N ILE A 220 -9.01 6.48 12.90
CA ILE A 220 -8.17 5.42 12.30
C ILE A 220 -7.54 5.91 10.99
N ALA A 221 -8.24 6.77 10.26
CA ALA A 221 -7.74 7.43 9.06
C ALA A 221 -6.66 8.47 9.38
N ILE A 222 -5.46 8.31 8.81
CA ILE A 222 -4.35 9.25 9.01
C ILE A 222 -4.67 10.63 8.46
N THR A 223 -5.37 10.74 7.33
CA THR A 223 -5.78 12.03 6.75
C THR A 223 -6.65 12.84 7.71
N THR A 224 -7.59 12.18 8.40
CA THR A 224 -8.43 12.81 9.43
C THR A 224 -7.60 13.20 10.65
N ARG A 225 -6.64 12.37 11.09
CA ARG A 225 -5.69 12.75 12.16
C ARG A 225 -4.87 13.97 11.79
N GLN A 226 -4.36 14.04 10.56
CA GLN A 226 -3.53 15.13 10.06
C GLN A 226 -4.29 16.46 10.13
N ASN A 227 -5.53 16.47 9.66
CA ASN A 227 -6.37 17.67 9.64
C ASN A 227 -6.78 18.12 11.04
N ASN A 228 -7.12 17.18 11.93
CA ASN A 228 -7.62 17.48 13.26
C ASN A 228 -6.51 17.73 14.29
N ARG A 229 -5.33 17.14 14.09
CA ARG A 229 -4.22 17.14 15.07
C ARG A 229 -2.84 17.24 14.39
N PRO A 230 -2.59 18.28 13.56
CA PRO A 230 -1.35 18.42 12.79
C PRO A 230 -0.09 18.51 13.67
N ASP A 231 -0.26 18.85 14.96
CA ASP A 231 0.85 19.00 15.90
C ASP A 231 1.33 17.70 16.57
N THR A 232 0.49 16.66 16.51
CA THR A 232 0.73 15.35 17.19
C THR A 232 0.72 14.20 16.20
N ILE A 233 0.47 14.47 14.91
CA ILE A 233 0.62 13.45 13.88
C ILE A 233 2.10 13.15 13.69
N THR A 234 2.44 11.87 13.78
CA THR A 234 3.74 11.36 13.37
C THR A 234 3.54 10.46 12.15
N PHE A 235 4.62 10.16 11.43
CA PHE A 235 4.59 9.13 10.40
C PHE A 235 4.31 7.73 10.99
N GLN A 236 4.51 7.52 12.30
CA GLN A 236 4.34 6.20 12.90
C GLN A 236 2.86 5.83 13.05
N PRO A 237 2.49 4.56 12.82
CA PRO A 237 1.13 4.07 13.05
C PRO A 237 0.77 3.95 14.54
N GLN A 238 1.78 3.97 15.41
CA GLN A 238 1.59 4.00 16.86
C GLN A 238 1.20 5.42 17.30
N PRO A 239 0.43 5.57 18.40
CA PRO A 239 0.14 6.88 18.97
C PRO A 239 1.46 7.61 19.23
N ASP A 240 1.48 8.93 19.00
CA ASP A 240 2.59 9.75 19.47
C ASP A 240 2.75 9.46 20.96
N PRO A 241 3.96 9.14 21.45
CA PRO A 241 4.21 9.04 22.89
C PRO A 241 3.64 10.24 23.66
N LEU A 242 3.57 11.41 23.01
CA LEU A 242 2.96 12.64 23.54
C LEU A 242 1.50 12.88 23.17
N ASP A 243 0.67 11.85 22.97
CA ASP A 243 -0.78 12.04 23.06
C ASP A 243 -1.17 12.38 24.52
N LEU A 244 -0.89 13.62 24.88
CA LEU A 244 -1.17 14.27 26.16
C LEU A 244 -2.61 14.79 26.22
N THR A 245 -3.39 14.58 25.15
CA THR A 245 -4.82 14.84 25.17
C THR A 245 -5.49 13.69 25.90
N SER A 246 -6.23 13.99 26.96
CA SER A 246 -6.86 13.00 27.83
C SER A 246 -7.72 12.00 27.04
N GLY A 247 -7.13 10.84 26.74
CA GLY A 247 -7.81 9.63 26.29
C GLY A 247 -8.06 9.51 24.79
N SER A 248 -7.57 8.40 24.23
CA SER A 248 -8.18 7.66 23.10
C SER A 248 -7.76 8.04 21.67
N VAL A 249 -6.47 8.24 21.36
CA VAL A 249 -6.02 7.91 19.99
C VAL A 249 -5.68 6.42 19.96
N PRO A 250 -6.52 5.56 19.37
CA PRO A 250 -6.19 4.15 19.28
C PRO A 250 -4.93 3.98 18.44
N GLN A 251 -4.07 3.07 18.88
CA GLN A 251 -3.03 2.49 18.03
C GLN A 251 -3.67 2.10 16.70
N ILE A 252 -3.05 2.48 15.59
CA ILE A 252 -3.50 2.00 14.29
C ILE A 252 -2.98 0.58 14.15
N PRO A 253 -3.85 -0.46 14.21
CA PRO A 253 -3.40 -1.81 14.01
C PRO A 253 -2.97 -1.96 12.54
N LEU A 254 -1.74 -2.40 12.33
CA LEU A 254 -1.31 -2.88 11.02
C LEU A 254 -1.84 -4.31 10.86
N GLU A 255 -2.68 -4.51 9.85
CA GLU A 255 -3.29 -5.80 9.53
C GLU A 255 -2.41 -6.58 8.56
N ARG A 256 -1.75 -5.91 7.61
CA ARG A 256 -1.00 -6.57 6.51
C ARG A 256 0.38 -5.98 6.35
N PHE A 257 1.30 -6.78 5.83
CA PHE A 257 2.65 -6.35 5.52
C PHE A 257 3.02 -6.74 4.09
N VAL A 258 3.78 -5.90 3.40
CA VAL A 258 4.37 -6.24 2.10
C VAL A 258 5.89 -6.15 2.21
N TRP A 259 6.55 -7.29 2.05
CA TRP A 259 8.00 -7.40 2.02
C TRP A 259 8.48 -7.31 0.58
N PHE A 260 9.37 -6.36 0.30
CA PHE A 260 9.95 -6.21 -1.04
C PHE A 260 10.94 -7.33 -1.38
N THR A 261 11.35 -8.11 -0.40
CA THR A 261 12.30 -9.23 -0.55
C THR A 261 11.58 -10.53 -0.88
N ASN A 262 12.31 -11.49 -1.45
CA ASN A 262 11.83 -12.85 -1.68
C ASN A 262 11.96 -13.78 -0.45
N GLN A 263 12.28 -13.22 0.73
CA GLN A 263 12.33 -13.97 1.98
C GLN A 263 10.92 -14.47 2.34
N ASN A 264 10.73 -15.79 2.34
CA ASN A 264 9.45 -16.38 2.71
C ASN A 264 9.21 -16.18 4.23
N PRO A 265 8.16 -15.43 4.63
CA PRO A 265 7.90 -15.13 6.03
C PRO A 265 7.44 -16.36 6.83
N ALA A 266 7.01 -17.45 6.17
CA ALA A 266 6.67 -18.70 6.86
C ALA A 266 7.91 -19.49 7.35
N THR A 267 9.11 -19.13 6.88
CA THR A 267 10.37 -19.75 7.35
C THR A 267 10.77 -19.14 8.70
N ASN A 268 11.35 -19.90 9.62
CA ASN A 268 11.90 -19.35 10.88
C ASN A 268 10.90 -18.60 11.80
N ALA A 269 9.59 -18.88 11.68
CA ALA A 269 8.54 -18.35 12.57
C ALA A 269 8.61 -16.82 12.77
N PHE A 270 8.62 -16.05 11.68
CA PHE A 270 8.50 -14.60 11.77
C PHE A 270 7.15 -14.20 12.40
N PRO A 271 7.12 -13.15 13.24
CA PRO A 271 5.87 -12.53 13.66
C PRO A 271 5.07 -12.06 12.43
N ASN A 272 3.75 -12.19 12.49
CA ASN A 272 2.81 -11.76 11.43
C ASN A 272 3.05 -12.44 10.07
N ALA A 273 3.73 -13.59 10.03
CA ALA A 273 3.99 -14.33 8.79
C ALA A 273 2.71 -14.65 8.01
N SER A 274 1.62 -14.90 8.73
CA SER A 274 0.28 -15.14 8.20
C SER A 274 -0.30 -13.97 7.40
N ALA A 275 0.07 -12.75 7.76
CA ALA A 275 -0.43 -11.49 7.21
C ALA A 275 0.56 -10.81 6.25
N THR A 276 1.62 -11.53 5.84
CA THR A 276 2.72 -10.96 5.06
C THR A 276 2.68 -11.44 3.61
N TYR A 277 2.54 -10.48 2.69
CA TYR A 277 2.82 -10.63 1.28
C TYR A 277 4.31 -10.39 1.03
N TYR A 278 4.91 -11.14 0.12
CA TYR A 278 6.34 -10.99 -0.17
C TYR A 278 6.63 -11.14 -1.66
N CYS A 279 7.79 -10.64 -2.11
CA CYS A 279 8.18 -10.71 -3.52
C CYS A 279 8.28 -12.16 -3.99
N ARG A 280 7.41 -12.53 -4.92
CA ARG A 280 7.43 -13.82 -5.62
C ARG A 280 8.24 -13.75 -6.90
N GLN A 281 8.14 -12.60 -7.56
CA GLN A 281 8.82 -12.30 -8.80
C GLN A 281 9.12 -10.81 -8.82
N PHE A 282 10.24 -10.44 -9.43
CA PHE A 282 10.58 -9.06 -9.71
C PHE A 282 11.13 -8.94 -11.13
N ASP A 283 11.08 -7.72 -11.66
CA ASP A 283 11.86 -7.31 -12.82
C ASP A 283 12.52 -5.97 -12.52
N SER A 284 13.80 -5.84 -12.81
CA SER A 284 14.58 -4.65 -12.47
C SER A 284 15.43 -4.21 -13.66
N PRO A 285 15.79 -2.92 -13.75
CA PRO A 285 16.73 -2.43 -14.75
C PRO A 285 18.08 -3.16 -14.79
N ASP A 286 18.57 -3.67 -13.65
CA ASP A 286 19.83 -4.43 -13.57
C ASP A 286 19.66 -5.96 -13.77
N GLY A 287 18.42 -6.47 -13.68
CA GLY A 287 18.08 -7.89 -13.78
C GLY A 287 18.66 -8.80 -12.68
N ALA A 288 19.37 -8.25 -11.70
CA ALA A 288 20.17 -9.02 -10.73
C ALA A 288 19.73 -8.79 -9.28
N THR A 289 19.28 -7.58 -8.95
CA THR A 289 18.80 -7.23 -7.61
C THR A 289 17.44 -6.57 -7.69
N ILE A 290 16.69 -6.62 -6.59
CA ILE A 290 15.46 -5.83 -6.46
C ILE A 290 15.91 -4.40 -6.14
N GLY A 291 16.39 -3.70 -7.18
CA GLY A 291 17.05 -2.42 -7.05
C GLY A 291 16.32 -1.31 -7.81
N VAL A 292 16.30 -0.10 -7.27
CA VAL A 292 15.69 1.09 -7.89
C VAL A 292 16.78 2.09 -8.23
N GLN A 293 16.85 2.53 -9.49
CA GLN A 293 17.80 3.58 -9.88
C GLN A 293 17.47 4.89 -9.17
N ALA A 294 18.50 5.69 -8.86
CA ALA A 294 18.29 7.08 -8.43
C ALA A 294 17.43 7.83 -9.47
N GLY A 295 16.34 8.45 -9.02
CA GLY A 295 15.36 9.11 -9.88
C GLY A 295 14.41 8.17 -10.64
N GLY A 296 14.44 6.87 -10.32
CA GLY A 296 13.59 5.82 -10.89
C GLY A 296 12.46 5.39 -9.97
N TYR A 297 11.72 4.37 -10.42
CA TYR A 297 10.44 3.96 -9.84
C TYR A 297 10.45 2.48 -9.45
N LEU A 298 9.67 2.15 -8.42
CA LEU A 298 9.32 0.80 -8.00
C LEU A 298 7.79 0.68 -8.02
N VAL A 299 7.25 -0.35 -8.68
CA VAL A 299 5.82 -0.67 -8.59
C VAL A 299 5.63 -2.07 -8.02
N VAL A 300 4.84 -2.16 -6.97
CA VAL A 300 4.44 -3.42 -6.34
C VAL A 300 2.99 -3.69 -6.71
N GLY A 301 2.70 -4.89 -7.20
CA GLY A 301 1.34 -5.33 -7.47
C GLY A 301 1.14 -6.82 -7.26
N PRO A 302 -0.09 -7.33 -7.45
CA PRO A 302 -0.47 -8.66 -7.02
C PRO A 302 -0.03 -9.76 -7.99
N ARG A 303 0.05 -9.46 -9.29
CA ARG A 303 0.21 -10.44 -10.38
C ARG A 303 1.01 -9.83 -11.52
N ASN A 304 1.57 -10.70 -12.36
CA ASN A 304 2.23 -10.28 -13.59
C ASN A 304 1.27 -9.61 -14.57
N THR A 305 0.05 -10.13 -14.66
CA THR A 305 -1.05 -9.56 -15.42
C THR A 305 -2.28 -9.58 -14.52
N THR A 306 -2.90 -8.43 -14.33
CA THR A 306 -4.15 -8.28 -13.57
C THR A 306 -5.22 -7.82 -14.54
N TYR A 307 -6.21 -8.67 -14.79
CA TYR A 307 -7.36 -8.33 -15.62
C TYR A 307 -8.45 -7.66 -14.78
N MET A 308 -9.22 -6.78 -15.39
CA MET A 308 -10.38 -6.15 -14.74
C MET A 308 -11.65 -6.75 -15.35
N GLY A 309 -12.07 -7.89 -14.79
CA GLY A 309 -13.24 -8.65 -15.22
C GLY A 309 -13.09 -9.43 -16.54
N SER A 310 -14.22 -9.92 -17.02
CA SER A 310 -14.40 -10.69 -18.25
C SER A 310 -15.08 -9.85 -19.34
N ARG A 311 -15.08 -10.39 -20.56
CA ARG A 311 -15.77 -9.78 -21.69
C ARG A 311 -17.28 -9.96 -21.61
N ASN A 312 -18.03 -8.91 -21.93
CA ASN A 312 -19.48 -8.95 -22.09
C ASN A 312 -19.84 -9.35 -23.53
N VAL A 313 -19.61 -10.62 -23.91
CA VAL A 313 -20.02 -11.15 -25.23
C VAL A 313 -21.12 -12.20 -25.05
N VAL A 314 -22.31 -11.92 -25.59
CA VAL A 314 -23.48 -12.83 -25.57
C VAL A 314 -23.36 -13.93 -26.63
N PRO A 315 -23.81 -15.17 -26.37
CA PRO A 315 -23.63 -15.96 -25.15
C PRO A 315 -22.52 -17.00 -25.38
N ALA A 316 -21.56 -17.07 -24.47
CA ALA A 316 -20.62 -18.18 -24.42
C ALA A 316 -21.38 -19.52 -24.25
N PRO A 317 -20.86 -20.65 -24.78
CA PRO A 317 -21.47 -21.97 -24.61
C PRO A 317 -21.67 -22.31 -23.12
N ALA A 318 -22.43 -23.36 -22.83
CA ALA A 318 -22.73 -23.87 -21.48
C ALA A 318 -21.50 -24.32 -20.64
N VAL A 319 -20.29 -23.91 -21.02
CA VAL A 319 -19.02 -24.21 -20.38
C VAL A 319 -18.34 -22.86 -20.09
N PRO A 320 -17.84 -22.62 -18.86
CA PRO A 320 -17.05 -21.43 -18.56
C PRO A 320 -15.84 -21.33 -19.51
N THR A 321 -15.84 -20.33 -20.39
CA THR A 321 -14.68 -19.99 -21.23
C THR A 321 -13.94 -18.81 -20.62
N PHE A 322 -12.62 -18.93 -20.45
CA PHE A 322 -11.79 -17.79 -20.04
C PHE A 322 -11.72 -16.77 -21.17
N SER A 323 -12.54 -15.72 -21.05
CA SER A 323 -12.60 -14.59 -21.96
C SER A 323 -12.36 -13.30 -21.17
N PRO A 324 -11.11 -13.04 -20.73
CA PRO A 324 -10.81 -11.88 -19.90
C PRO A 324 -11.05 -10.57 -20.67
N SER A 325 -11.42 -9.53 -19.92
CA SER A 325 -11.53 -8.17 -20.42
C SER A 325 -10.21 -7.75 -21.12
N PRO A 326 -10.27 -6.93 -22.18
CA PRO A 326 -9.08 -6.27 -22.72
C PRO A 326 -8.38 -5.39 -21.68
N GLN A 327 -9.12 -4.91 -20.67
CA GLN A 327 -8.59 -4.05 -19.62
C GLN A 327 -7.68 -4.82 -18.67
N LYS A 328 -6.43 -4.37 -18.54
CA LYS A 328 -5.43 -5.03 -17.72
C LYS A 328 -4.25 -4.14 -17.36
N ILE A 329 -3.56 -4.50 -16.27
CA ILE A 329 -2.23 -4.01 -15.91
C ILE A 329 -1.21 -5.16 -16.04
N GLU A 330 -0.07 -4.92 -16.68
CA GLU A 330 1.02 -5.87 -16.85
C GLU A 330 2.32 -5.32 -16.23
N LEU A 331 2.89 -6.04 -15.26
CA LEU A 331 4.07 -5.59 -14.51
C LEU A 331 5.42 -5.96 -15.16
N SER A 332 5.61 -7.19 -15.68
CA SER A 332 6.86 -7.51 -16.40
C SER A 332 6.93 -8.86 -17.10
N SER A 333 6.31 -9.95 -16.60
CA SER A 333 6.65 -11.29 -17.12
C SER A 333 6.26 -11.57 -18.57
N THR A 334 5.30 -10.80 -19.12
CA THR A 334 4.88 -10.91 -20.52
C THR A 334 5.74 -10.06 -21.46
N ASN A 335 6.52 -9.11 -20.92
CA ASN A 335 7.45 -8.26 -21.67
C ASN A 335 8.68 -7.89 -20.82
N PRO A 336 9.58 -8.85 -20.52
CA PRO A 336 10.77 -8.59 -19.70
C PRO A 336 11.60 -7.47 -20.32
N GLY A 337 11.96 -6.44 -19.53
CA GLY A 337 12.65 -5.27 -20.08
C GLY A 337 11.73 -4.12 -20.52
N GLY A 338 10.42 -4.34 -20.57
CA GLY A 338 9.41 -3.35 -20.98
C GLY A 338 8.98 -2.39 -19.86
N PRO A 339 8.12 -1.40 -20.18
CA PRO A 339 7.43 -0.59 -19.19
C PRO A 339 6.28 -1.38 -18.55
N ILE A 340 5.72 -0.86 -17.46
CA ILE A 340 4.44 -1.33 -16.92
C ILE A 340 3.35 -0.95 -17.90
N VAL A 341 2.58 -1.92 -18.39
CA VAL A 341 1.58 -1.67 -19.44
C VAL A 341 0.19 -1.66 -18.84
N TYR A 342 -0.50 -0.54 -18.96
CA TYR A 342 -1.95 -0.46 -18.77
C TYR A 342 -2.66 -0.45 -20.12
N THR A 343 -3.59 -1.39 -20.29
CA THR A 343 -4.48 -1.49 -21.45
C THR A 343 -5.89 -1.09 -21.01
N ARG A 344 -6.51 -0.17 -21.75
CA ARG A 344 -7.89 0.32 -21.53
C ARG A 344 -8.93 -0.77 -21.85
N PRO A 345 -10.18 -0.62 -21.41
CA PRO A 345 -11.23 -1.57 -21.77
C PRO A 345 -11.55 -1.58 -23.28
N SER A 346 -11.19 -0.54 -24.04
CA SER A 346 -11.21 -0.56 -25.51
C SER A 346 -10.09 -1.38 -26.18
N GLY A 347 -9.12 -1.89 -25.41
CA GLY A 347 -7.93 -2.58 -25.90
C GLY A 347 -6.77 -1.66 -26.29
N ALA A 348 -6.92 -0.34 -26.17
CA ALA A 348 -5.84 0.61 -26.42
C ALA A 348 -4.84 0.67 -25.25
N VAL A 349 -3.54 0.67 -25.54
CA VAL A 349 -2.49 0.87 -24.54
C VAL A 349 -2.42 2.35 -24.14
N GLN A 350 -2.43 2.63 -22.84
CA GLN A 350 -2.35 3.98 -22.27
C GLN A 350 -0.94 4.37 -21.83
N THR A 351 -0.11 3.42 -21.40
CA THR A 351 1.25 3.71 -20.94
C THR A 351 2.12 4.31 -22.06
N PRO A 352 2.90 5.37 -21.79
CA PRO A 352 3.95 5.85 -22.68
C PRO A 352 5.02 4.80 -23.00
N ALA A 353 5.70 4.96 -24.13
CA ALA A 353 6.82 4.10 -24.49
C ALA A 353 8.09 4.45 -23.70
N LEU A 354 9.03 3.51 -23.55
CA LEU A 354 10.32 3.71 -22.88
C LEU A 354 11.25 4.78 -23.51
N GLY A 355 10.87 5.37 -24.64
CA GLY A 355 11.53 6.59 -25.15
C GLY A 355 11.11 7.87 -24.39
N GLN A 356 9.99 7.82 -23.68
CA GLN A 356 9.36 8.95 -22.97
C GLN A 356 9.37 8.77 -21.45
N ILE A 357 9.50 7.53 -20.97
CA ILE A 357 9.55 7.17 -19.54
C ILE A 357 10.77 6.29 -19.24
N GLN A 358 11.21 6.29 -17.98
CA GLN A 358 12.23 5.36 -17.50
C GLN A 358 11.62 3.98 -17.25
N ARG A 359 12.46 2.96 -17.32
CA ARG A 359 12.06 1.61 -16.92
C ARG A 359 11.98 1.53 -15.40
N ALA A 360 10.80 1.20 -14.88
CA ALA A 360 10.57 0.94 -13.46
C ALA A 360 11.05 -0.46 -13.05
N THR A 361 11.37 -0.61 -11.78
CA THR A 361 11.48 -1.91 -11.12
C THR A 361 10.08 -2.37 -10.73
N THR A 362 9.75 -3.64 -10.92
CA THR A 362 8.46 -4.20 -10.53
C THR A 362 8.59 -5.37 -9.59
N ILE A 363 7.64 -5.51 -8.66
CA ILE A 363 7.51 -6.63 -7.75
C ILE A 363 6.09 -7.19 -7.87
N VAL A 364 6.00 -8.49 -8.11
CA VAL A 364 4.78 -9.26 -7.87
C VAL A 364 4.84 -9.78 -6.44
N ALA A 365 3.98 -9.23 -5.59
CA ALA A 365 3.89 -9.60 -4.18
C ALA A 365 2.67 -10.51 -3.94
N ALA A 366 2.91 -11.64 -3.29
CA ALA A 366 1.85 -12.60 -2.96
C ALA A 366 2.11 -13.30 -1.63
N ALA A 367 1.06 -13.59 -0.87
CA ALA A 367 1.09 -14.40 0.34
C ALA A 367 1.14 -15.89 -0.01
N ASN A 368 1.37 -16.74 0.99
CA ASN A 368 1.12 -18.17 0.82
C ASN A 368 -0.40 -18.41 0.75
N PRO A 369 -0.87 -19.32 -0.12
CA PRO A 369 -2.27 -19.68 -0.16
C PRO A 369 -2.69 -20.42 1.12
N PRO A 370 -4.00 -20.52 1.40
CA PRO A 370 -4.50 -21.27 2.53
C PRO A 370 -3.94 -22.69 2.58
N SER A 371 -3.63 -23.18 3.78
CA SER A 371 -3.02 -24.50 3.96
C SER A 371 -3.94 -25.67 3.62
N ASP A 372 -5.24 -25.42 3.59
CA ASP A 372 -6.29 -26.38 3.24
C ASP A 372 -6.61 -26.42 1.74
N TRP A 373 -6.07 -25.50 0.95
CA TRP A 373 -6.14 -25.59 -0.51
C TRP A 373 -5.34 -26.80 -1.01
N THR A 374 -5.97 -27.59 -1.86
CA THR A 374 -5.43 -28.85 -2.39
C THR A 374 -4.94 -28.70 -3.83
N ASN A 375 -5.40 -27.69 -4.55
CA ASN A 375 -5.07 -27.40 -5.94
C ASN A 375 -4.13 -26.20 -6.09
N VAL A 376 -3.35 -25.85 -5.06
CA VAL A 376 -2.49 -24.66 -5.03
C VAL A 376 -1.60 -24.48 -6.27
N ALA A 377 -0.96 -25.55 -6.75
CA ALA A 377 -0.07 -25.49 -7.93
C ALA A 377 -0.76 -25.03 -9.22
N ASN A 378 -2.08 -25.04 -9.20
CA ASN A 378 -2.97 -24.78 -10.32
C ASN A 378 -3.74 -23.47 -10.11
N THR A 379 -4.28 -23.26 -8.90
CA THR A 379 -5.16 -22.13 -8.56
C THR A 379 -4.37 -20.89 -8.13
N ALA A 380 -3.26 -21.08 -7.43
CA ALA A 380 -2.37 -20.02 -6.98
C ALA A 380 -0.89 -20.46 -7.08
N PRO A 381 -0.37 -20.79 -8.29
CA PRO A 381 1.01 -21.27 -8.46
C PRO A 381 2.05 -20.29 -7.93
N ASN A 382 1.73 -18.99 -7.93
CA ASN A 382 2.57 -17.92 -7.41
C ASN A 382 2.06 -17.36 -6.07
N GLY A 383 1.12 -18.01 -5.40
CA GLY A 383 0.47 -17.52 -4.19
C GLY A 383 -0.71 -16.59 -4.44
N ILE A 384 -1.26 -16.04 -3.35
CA ILE A 384 -2.40 -15.11 -3.38
C ILE A 384 -1.90 -13.68 -3.45
N GLY A 385 -2.27 -12.95 -4.51
CA GLY A 385 -1.80 -11.61 -4.80
C GLY A 385 -2.09 -10.60 -3.68
N VAL A 386 -1.26 -9.56 -3.57
CA VAL A 386 -1.45 -8.50 -2.56
C VAL A 386 -2.79 -7.78 -2.72
N SER A 387 -3.53 -7.70 -1.62
CA SER A 387 -4.88 -7.14 -1.55
C SER A 387 -5.15 -6.55 -0.17
N VAL A 388 -6.04 -5.55 -0.13
CA VAL A 388 -6.54 -4.90 1.10
C VAL A 388 -7.99 -5.29 1.42
N SER A 389 -8.65 -5.99 0.51
CA SER A 389 -10.09 -6.30 0.54
C SER A 389 -10.40 -7.78 0.64
N GLU A 390 -9.47 -8.67 0.32
CA GLU A 390 -9.63 -10.10 0.54
C GLU A 390 -9.34 -10.48 1.99
N PRO A 391 -9.94 -11.55 2.56
CA PRO A 391 -9.54 -12.07 3.86
C PRO A 391 -8.04 -12.38 3.89
N ILE A 392 -7.44 -12.47 5.08
CA ILE A 392 -6.02 -12.83 5.19
C ILE A 392 -5.84 -14.26 4.62
N PRO A 393 -4.96 -14.50 3.62
CA PRO A 393 -4.87 -15.78 2.92
C PRO A 393 -4.55 -17.00 3.77
N THR A 394 -4.02 -16.80 4.97
CA THR A 394 -3.72 -17.91 5.90
C THR A 394 -4.72 -18.00 7.06
N ALA A 395 -5.74 -17.15 7.08
CA ALA A 395 -6.81 -17.21 8.06
C ALA A 395 -7.79 -18.35 7.73
N PRO A 396 -8.42 -18.98 8.76
CA PRO A 396 -9.33 -20.11 8.55
C PRO A 396 -10.58 -19.81 7.71
N ASN A 397 -10.93 -18.54 7.54
CA ASN A 397 -12.12 -18.08 6.82
C ASN A 397 -11.79 -17.50 5.44
N TYR A 398 -10.63 -17.81 4.87
CA TYR A 398 -10.35 -17.45 3.48
C TYR A 398 -11.29 -18.20 2.52
N TYR A 399 -11.37 -17.75 1.27
CA TYR A 399 -12.19 -18.37 0.24
C TYR A 399 -11.82 -19.84 0.01
N SER A 400 -12.82 -20.66 -0.30
CA SER A 400 -12.60 -22.08 -0.58
C SER A 400 -11.83 -22.28 -1.89
N ASP A 401 -10.98 -23.30 -1.93
CA ASP A 401 -10.18 -23.66 -3.11
C ASP A 401 -11.06 -23.95 -4.34
N PRO A 402 -10.86 -23.28 -5.48
CA PRO A 402 -11.56 -23.63 -6.72
C PRO A 402 -11.10 -25.00 -7.23
N ASN A 403 -12.02 -25.72 -7.88
CA ASN A 403 -11.84 -27.13 -8.23
C ASN A 403 -11.58 -27.37 -9.72
N TYR A 404 -11.57 -26.33 -10.57
CA TYR A 404 -11.56 -26.51 -12.02
C TYR A 404 -10.59 -25.61 -12.79
N ARG A 405 -10.20 -26.09 -13.99
CA ARG A 405 -9.32 -25.41 -14.94
C ARG A 405 -10.13 -24.84 -16.10
N LEU A 406 -10.18 -23.51 -16.23
CA LEU A 406 -10.62 -22.89 -17.48
C LEU A 406 -9.64 -23.30 -18.60
N PHE A 407 -10.13 -23.93 -19.66
CA PHE A 407 -9.30 -24.57 -20.69
C PHE A 407 -8.22 -23.64 -21.27
N GLY A 408 -6.94 -24.08 -21.22
CA GLY A 408 -5.81 -23.42 -21.87
C GLY A 408 -4.46 -23.63 -21.15
N PRO A 409 -3.32 -23.74 -21.85
CA PRO A 409 -2.00 -23.52 -21.24
C PRO A 409 -1.88 -22.05 -20.81
N GLY A 410 -1.66 -21.77 -19.53
CA GLY A 410 -1.45 -20.39 -19.02
C GLY A 410 -2.71 -19.62 -18.61
N THR A 411 -3.88 -20.27 -18.57
CA THR A 411 -5.10 -19.69 -17.99
C THR A 411 -5.18 -19.98 -16.49
N PRO A 412 -5.45 -18.99 -15.63
CA PRO A 412 -5.60 -19.23 -14.18
C PRO A 412 -6.73 -20.23 -13.88
N MET A 413 -6.49 -21.15 -12.94
CA MET A 413 -7.54 -22.05 -12.42
C MET A 413 -8.29 -21.34 -11.31
N GLU A 414 -9.30 -20.55 -11.65
CA GLU A 414 -9.98 -19.69 -10.67
C GLU A 414 -11.51 -19.82 -10.71
N SER A 415 -12.07 -20.73 -11.50
CA SER A 415 -13.52 -20.93 -11.57
C SER A 415 -13.97 -22.23 -10.90
N TRP A 416 -15.19 -22.22 -10.39
CA TRP A 416 -15.95 -23.44 -10.15
C TRP A 416 -16.60 -23.82 -11.49
N ASP A 417 -16.63 -25.09 -11.88
CA ASP A 417 -17.26 -25.52 -13.14
C ASP A 417 -18.49 -26.37 -12.87
N MET A 418 -19.50 -26.16 -13.72
CA MET A 418 -20.55 -27.13 -13.97
C MET A 418 -20.54 -27.52 -15.45
N THR A 419 -20.18 -28.77 -15.73
CA THR A 419 -20.79 -29.47 -16.86
C THR A 419 -22.09 -30.12 -16.35
N PRO A 420 -23.29 -29.72 -16.82
CA PRO A 420 -24.55 -30.36 -16.42
C PRO A 420 -24.51 -31.87 -16.67
N GLY A 421 -24.81 -32.68 -15.64
CA GLY A 421 -24.84 -34.15 -15.72
C GLY A 421 -23.52 -34.88 -15.37
N SER A 422 -22.47 -34.16 -14.98
CA SER A 422 -21.17 -34.75 -14.61
C SER A 422 -21.06 -35.23 -13.15
N GLY A 423 -22.03 -34.92 -12.29
CA GLY A 423 -21.96 -35.21 -10.85
C GLY A 423 -20.91 -34.38 -10.08
N MET A 424 -20.40 -33.30 -10.69
CA MET A 424 -19.48 -32.32 -10.08
C MET A 424 -20.23 -31.31 -9.19
N PRO A 425 -19.55 -30.63 -8.24
CA PRO A 425 -20.16 -29.63 -7.37
C PRO A 425 -20.72 -28.46 -8.16
N ALA A 426 -21.92 -27.99 -7.81
CA ALA A 426 -22.52 -26.81 -8.43
C ALA A 426 -21.86 -25.50 -7.97
N TYR A 427 -22.09 -24.39 -8.68
CA TYR A 427 -21.59 -23.08 -8.24
C TYR A 427 -22.05 -22.83 -6.79
N PRO A 428 -21.18 -22.26 -5.94
CA PRO A 428 -21.64 -21.83 -4.62
C PRO A 428 -22.71 -20.77 -4.80
N ASP A 429 -23.90 -21.06 -4.27
CA ASP A 429 -25.11 -20.22 -4.27
C ASP A 429 -24.79 -18.81 -3.77
N ARG A 430 -24.35 -18.69 -2.51
CA ARG A 430 -24.06 -17.37 -1.96
C ARG A 430 -22.66 -16.83 -2.30
N PRO A 431 -22.52 -15.52 -2.64
CA PRO A 431 -21.24 -14.85 -2.81
C PRO A 431 -20.36 -14.97 -1.57
N PHE A 432 -19.05 -15.10 -1.79
CA PHE A 432 -18.11 -15.31 -0.71
C PHE A 432 -17.91 -14.06 0.13
N ASP A 433 -17.88 -12.88 -0.51
CA ASP A 433 -17.70 -11.59 0.16
C ASP A 433 -18.90 -11.15 1.00
N GLU A 434 -20.07 -11.76 0.77
CA GLU A 434 -21.29 -11.49 1.52
C GLU A 434 -21.42 -12.34 2.78
N ARG A 435 -20.48 -13.26 3.03
CA ARG A 435 -20.44 -14.06 4.24
C ARG A 435 -20.09 -13.18 5.45
N ASN A 436 -20.54 -13.60 6.63
CA ASN A 436 -20.23 -12.88 7.86
C ASN A 436 -18.72 -12.86 8.14
N ASN A 437 -18.22 -11.76 8.70
CA ASN A 437 -16.80 -11.52 9.02
C ASN A 437 -15.86 -11.50 7.80
N MET A 438 -16.36 -11.09 6.64
CA MET A 438 -15.52 -10.79 5.48
C MET A 438 -15.08 -9.32 5.50
N PRO A 439 -13.92 -8.96 4.93
CA PRO A 439 -13.48 -7.56 4.93
C PRO A 439 -14.42 -6.61 4.17
N LEU A 440 -15.21 -7.14 3.24
CA LEU A 440 -16.23 -6.42 2.47
C LEU A 440 -17.65 -6.58 3.04
N GLU A 441 -17.82 -7.09 4.26
CA GLU A 441 -19.15 -7.26 4.86
C GLU A 441 -19.94 -5.93 4.88
N ASN A 442 -21.12 -5.92 4.23
CA ASN A 442 -21.97 -4.73 3.98
C ASN A 442 -21.30 -3.63 3.13
N ARG A 443 -20.34 -4.01 2.28
CA ARG A 443 -19.55 -3.15 1.40
C ARG A 443 -19.30 -3.86 0.05
N THR A 444 -20.28 -4.63 -0.40
CA THR A 444 -20.25 -5.42 -1.64
C THR A 444 -20.86 -4.68 -2.82
N GLU A 445 -21.59 -3.60 -2.57
CA GLU A 445 -22.14 -2.71 -3.59
C GLU A 445 -21.03 -2.11 -4.47
N THR A 446 -21.33 -1.93 -5.75
CA THR A 446 -20.40 -1.40 -6.75
C THR A 446 -20.05 0.04 -6.42
N GLY A 447 -18.77 0.40 -6.59
CA GLY A 447 -18.29 1.77 -6.45
C GLY A 447 -17.05 1.93 -5.57
N THR A 448 -16.56 3.16 -5.48
CA THR A 448 -15.31 3.53 -4.84
C THR A 448 -15.52 3.98 -3.39
N ARG A 449 -14.78 3.35 -2.48
CA ARG A 449 -14.70 3.71 -1.07
C ARG A 449 -13.40 4.45 -0.85
N GLU A 450 -13.50 5.76 -0.71
CA GLU A 450 -12.36 6.60 -0.44
C GLU A 450 -11.74 6.31 0.94
N ASN A 451 -10.41 6.42 1.02
CA ASN A 451 -9.61 6.29 2.23
C ASN A 451 -9.95 5.00 2.98
N PHE A 452 -10.04 3.89 2.24
CA PHE A 452 -10.41 2.57 2.73
C PHE A 452 -9.35 2.01 3.69
N VAL A 453 -8.07 2.18 3.37
CA VAL A 453 -6.94 1.86 4.27
C VAL A 453 -5.84 2.91 4.18
N THR A 454 -4.83 2.83 5.05
CA THR A 454 -3.57 3.58 4.94
C THR A 454 -2.40 2.62 4.80
N VAL A 455 -1.50 2.94 3.88
CA VAL A 455 -0.22 2.25 3.71
C VAL A 455 0.89 3.11 4.30
N PHE A 456 1.74 2.50 5.10
CA PHE A 456 2.95 3.08 5.68
C PHE A 456 4.18 2.45 5.03
N LEU A 457 5.00 3.26 4.37
CA LEU A 457 6.32 2.87 3.92
C LEU A 457 7.27 2.90 5.11
N GLN A 458 7.85 1.75 5.45
CA GLN A 458 8.72 1.60 6.60
C GLN A 458 10.11 1.14 6.21
N ARG A 459 11.11 1.70 6.90
CA ARG A 459 12.51 1.34 6.80
C ARG A 459 13.04 0.91 8.16
N LEU A 460 13.85 -0.13 8.20
CA LEU A 460 14.59 -0.49 9.40
C LEU A 460 15.57 0.63 9.76
N ALA A 461 15.60 1.06 11.02
CA ALA A 461 16.39 2.20 11.47
C ALA A 461 17.88 2.04 11.13
N ASP A 462 18.47 0.90 11.49
CA ASP A 462 19.82 0.47 11.17
C ASP A 462 19.79 -0.80 10.30
N PRO A 463 20.04 -0.69 8.97
CA PRO A 463 20.09 -1.84 8.05
C PRO A 463 21.20 -2.84 8.37
N MET A 464 22.20 -2.45 9.17
CA MET A 464 23.38 -3.25 9.54
C MET A 464 23.22 -3.99 10.86
N ARG A 465 22.06 -3.90 11.51
CA ARG A 465 21.75 -4.64 12.74
C ARG A 465 20.48 -5.47 12.56
N PRO A 466 20.32 -6.58 13.32
CA PRO A 466 19.07 -7.32 13.32
C PRO A 466 17.90 -6.43 13.77
N HIS A 467 16.71 -6.68 13.24
CA HIS A 467 15.50 -6.00 13.71
C HIS A 467 15.26 -6.26 15.19
N HIS A 468 14.91 -5.21 15.92
CA HIS A 468 14.45 -5.28 17.30
C HIS A 468 13.40 -4.20 17.51
N VAL A 469 12.24 -4.57 18.05
CA VAL A 469 11.08 -3.68 18.20
C VAL A 469 11.38 -2.38 18.96
N VAL A 470 12.40 -2.37 19.82
CA VAL A 470 12.87 -1.16 20.53
C VAL A 470 14.24 -0.66 20.07
N ASN A 471 15.19 -1.55 19.76
CA ASN A 471 16.60 -1.17 19.58
C ASN A 471 16.97 -0.88 18.13
N ASN A 472 16.17 -1.39 17.22
CA ASN A 472 16.32 -1.23 15.79
C ASN A 472 14.95 -1.45 15.15
N PRO A 473 14.00 -0.54 15.40
CA PRO A 473 12.62 -0.69 14.96
C PRO A 473 12.51 -0.36 13.47
N TYR A 474 11.34 -0.66 12.92
CA TYR A 474 10.92 -0.06 11.66
C TYR A 474 10.39 1.35 11.91
N ILE A 475 10.94 2.32 11.19
CA ILE A 475 10.53 3.72 11.19
C ILE A 475 9.73 3.97 9.92
N THR A 476 8.51 4.51 10.04
CA THR A 476 7.78 5.00 8.87
C THR A 476 8.49 6.22 8.28
N VAL A 477 8.74 6.13 6.97
CA VAL A 477 9.32 7.20 6.15
C VAL A 477 8.23 8.00 5.44
N ASP A 478 7.15 7.33 5.02
CA ASP A 478 6.08 7.93 4.23
C ASP A 478 4.77 7.16 4.41
N TRP A 479 3.63 7.76 4.06
CA TRP A 479 2.34 7.08 4.07
C TRP A 479 1.40 7.61 2.97
N SER A 480 0.43 6.79 2.59
CA SER A 480 -0.59 7.13 1.60
C SER A 480 -1.94 6.51 1.97
N PRO A 481 -3.07 7.23 1.85
CA PRO A 481 -4.39 6.62 1.88
C PRO A 481 -4.59 5.81 0.60
N VAL A 482 -5.41 4.75 0.68
CA VAL A 482 -5.74 3.91 -0.46
C VAL A 482 -7.24 3.79 -0.55
N ASP A 483 -7.78 4.03 -1.73
CA ASP A 483 -9.20 3.85 -2.05
C ASP A 483 -9.45 2.42 -2.53
N LEU A 484 -10.68 1.96 -2.37
CA LEU A 484 -11.10 0.64 -2.85
C LEU A 484 -12.31 0.75 -3.77
N THR A 485 -12.14 0.43 -5.05
CA THR A 485 -13.25 0.24 -5.99
C THR A 485 -13.71 -1.21 -5.98
N VAL A 486 -14.97 -1.47 -5.62
CA VAL A 486 -15.59 -2.81 -5.68
C VAL A 486 -16.47 -2.87 -6.92
N PHE A 487 -16.42 -3.99 -7.65
CA PHE A 487 -17.26 -4.23 -8.83
C PHE A 487 -17.45 -5.75 -9.05
N SER A 488 -18.34 -6.14 -9.97
CA SER A 488 -18.34 -7.48 -10.55
C SER A 488 -17.91 -7.44 -12.01
N GLY A 489 -16.90 -8.25 -12.34
CA GLY A 489 -16.39 -8.42 -13.68
C GLY A 489 -17.07 -9.52 -14.50
N GLU A 490 -18.11 -10.17 -13.97
CA GLU A 490 -18.72 -11.38 -14.58
C GLU A 490 -20.24 -11.24 -14.85
N GLU A 491 -20.85 -10.15 -14.39
CA GLU A 491 -22.28 -9.84 -14.56
C GLU A 491 -22.50 -8.35 -14.83
N ASP A 492 -23.56 -8.04 -15.56
CA ASP A 492 -23.99 -6.66 -15.79
C ASP A 492 -24.87 -6.22 -14.61
N VAL A 493 -24.24 -5.70 -13.55
CA VAL A 493 -24.91 -5.30 -12.29
C VAL A 493 -25.93 -4.16 -12.49
N ASP A 494 -25.82 -3.42 -13.59
CA ASP A 494 -26.74 -2.37 -14.02
C ASP A 494 -28.00 -2.93 -14.73
N ARG A 495 -28.14 -4.25 -14.83
CA ARG A 495 -29.29 -4.90 -15.48
C ARG A 495 -30.46 -5.07 -14.51
N GLN A 496 -31.66 -4.75 -14.98
CA GLN A 496 -32.90 -5.15 -14.32
C GLN A 496 -33.53 -6.37 -14.99
N ILE A 497 -34.17 -7.21 -14.18
CA ILE A 497 -34.92 -8.37 -14.64
C ILE A 497 -36.32 -8.42 -13.99
N MET A 498 -37.23 -9.16 -14.61
CA MET A 498 -38.55 -9.43 -14.03
C MET A 498 -38.45 -10.63 -13.09
N ASN A 499 -38.71 -10.41 -11.80
CA ASN A 499 -38.85 -11.48 -10.83
C ASN A 499 -40.24 -12.12 -10.99
N MET A 500 -40.29 -13.39 -11.38
CA MET A 500 -41.54 -14.12 -11.67
C MET A 500 -42.34 -14.48 -10.42
N THR A 501 -41.73 -14.37 -9.24
CA THR A 501 -42.38 -14.60 -7.95
C THR A 501 -43.07 -13.34 -7.43
N THR A 502 -42.40 -12.18 -7.54
CA THR A 502 -42.95 -10.89 -7.10
C THR A 502 -43.72 -10.15 -8.20
N MET A 503 -43.53 -10.53 -9.46
CA MET A 503 -44.05 -9.85 -10.66
C MET A 503 -43.59 -8.39 -10.76
N MET A 504 -42.41 -8.08 -10.22
CA MET A 504 -41.80 -6.75 -10.23
C MET A 504 -40.46 -6.75 -10.98
N MET A 505 -40.08 -5.58 -11.49
CA MET A 505 -38.72 -5.36 -12.01
C MET A 505 -37.79 -5.13 -10.82
N GLU A 506 -36.72 -5.89 -10.77
CA GLU A 506 -35.70 -5.84 -9.72
C GLU A 506 -34.32 -5.79 -10.37
N TRP A 507 -33.34 -5.21 -9.67
CA TRP A 507 -31.94 -5.26 -10.08
C TRP A 507 -31.43 -6.70 -10.01
N ILE A 508 -30.48 -7.03 -10.89
CA ILE A 508 -29.91 -8.37 -10.95
C ILE A 508 -29.12 -8.70 -9.68
N ASP A 509 -28.39 -7.73 -9.13
CA ASP A 509 -27.61 -7.86 -7.92
C ASP A 509 -28.41 -7.36 -6.71
N PRO A 510 -28.86 -8.26 -5.82
CA PRO A 510 -29.65 -7.88 -4.64
C PRO A 510 -28.82 -7.14 -3.59
N SER A 511 -27.49 -7.27 -3.64
CA SER A 511 -26.56 -6.59 -2.75
C SER A 511 -26.19 -5.18 -3.23
N ASP A 512 -26.72 -4.77 -4.39
CA ASP A 512 -26.52 -3.45 -5.01
C ASP A 512 -27.87 -2.90 -5.51
N GLU A 513 -28.81 -2.71 -4.58
CA GLU A 513 -30.16 -2.22 -4.90
C GLU A 513 -30.13 -0.74 -5.37
N ASP A 514 -30.20 -0.55 -6.68
CA ASP A 514 -30.10 0.72 -7.40
C ASP A 514 -28.66 1.28 -7.46
N PRO A 515 -27.83 0.76 -8.40
CA PRO A 515 -26.43 1.15 -8.56
C PRO A 515 -26.27 2.62 -9.00
N PHE A 516 -27.36 3.31 -9.35
CA PHE A 516 -27.31 4.68 -9.86
C PHE A 516 -27.65 5.75 -8.82
N THR A 517 -28.34 5.41 -7.73
CA THR A 517 -28.83 6.43 -6.78
C THR A 517 -28.50 6.17 -5.32
N ASN A 518 -28.19 4.94 -4.92
CA ASN A 518 -27.99 4.56 -3.52
C ASN A 518 -26.55 4.09 -3.18
N GLY A 519 -25.70 3.84 -4.18
CA GLY A 519 -24.34 3.32 -4.01
C GLY A 519 -23.22 4.39 -3.97
N PRO A 520 -22.00 4.02 -3.55
CA PRO A 520 -20.82 4.86 -3.74
C PRO A 520 -20.57 5.10 -5.24
N GLN A 521 -20.05 6.27 -5.59
CA GLN A 521 -19.74 6.55 -7.00
C GLN A 521 -18.56 5.70 -7.48
N GLU A 522 -18.61 5.27 -8.73
CA GLU A 522 -17.48 4.60 -9.38
C GLU A 522 -16.43 5.62 -9.84
N GLU A 523 -15.54 5.97 -8.94
CA GLU A 523 -14.35 6.79 -9.20
C GLU A 523 -13.15 5.86 -9.35
N PHE A 524 -13.02 5.23 -10.52
CA PHE A 524 -11.96 4.25 -10.77
C PHE A 524 -10.68 4.94 -11.24
N ASP A 525 -9.96 5.52 -10.28
CA ASP A 525 -8.74 6.29 -10.50
C ASP A 525 -7.69 5.91 -9.45
N THR A 526 -6.48 6.44 -9.58
CA THR A 526 -5.42 6.28 -8.56
C THR A 526 -5.29 7.50 -7.68
N ARG A 527 -4.86 7.29 -6.44
CA ARG A 527 -4.37 8.39 -5.61
C ARG A 527 -2.94 8.70 -6.01
N GLU A 528 -2.76 9.80 -6.72
CA GLU A 528 -1.45 10.33 -7.07
C GLU A 528 -1.03 11.46 -6.13
N ARG A 529 0.28 11.59 -5.90
CA ARG A 529 0.82 12.70 -5.12
C ARG A 529 0.63 14.02 -5.88
N ASN A 530 0.38 15.11 -5.13
CA ASN A 530 0.28 16.51 -5.58
C ASN A 530 -1.07 16.98 -6.20
N GLY A 531 -2.16 16.71 -5.49
CA GLY A 531 -3.48 17.12 -5.97
C GLY A 531 -3.88 18.59 -5.99
N ASN A 532 -3.24 19.41 -5.16
CA ASN A 532 -3.59 20.82 -5.04
C ASN A 532 -2.63 21.76 -5.81
N ASN A 533 -1.95 21.28 -6.86
CA ASN A 533 -0.99 22.06 -7.65
C ASN A 533 0.20 22.67 -6.86
N ASN A 534 0.47 22.20 -5.63
CA ASN A 534 1.54 22.74 -4.79
C ASN A 534 2.95 22.25 -5.18
N ARG A 535 3.04 21.30 -6.13
CA ARG A 535 4.27 20.73 -6.69
C ARG A 535 5.30 20.36 -5.61
N GLN A 536 4.81 19.78 -4.51
CA GLN A 536 5.64 19.44 -3.36
C GLN A 536 5.69 17.94 -3.20
N LEU A 537 6.73 17.33 -3.77
CA LEU A 537 7.01 15.90 -3.65
C LEU A 537 7.16 15.45 -2.18
N TRP A 538 7.51 16.37 -1.29
CA TRP A 538 7.71 16.10 0.15
C TRP A 538 6.46 16.28 1.01
N ALA A 539 5.34 16.74 0.43
CA ALA A 539 4.08 16.90 1.15
C ALA A 539 3.22 15.65 1.00
N GLN A 540 2.56 15.27 2.10
CA GLN A 540 1.48 14.30 2.12
C GLN A 540 0.22 14.96 1.53
N ALA A 541 0.12 15.00 0.21
CA ALA A 541 -1.06 15.52 -0.49
C ALA A 541 -1.40 14.58 -1.65
N TRP A 542 -2.64 14.12 -1.67
CA TRP A 542 -3.16 13.12 -2.59
C TRP A 542 -4.44 13.65 -3.22
N ASP A 543 -4.60 13.46 -4.53
CA ASP A 543 -5.88 13.71 -5.18
C ASP A 543 -6.94 12.71 -4.69
N ALA A 544 -8.17 13.20 -4.60
CA ALA A 544 -9.32 12.31 -4.60
C ALA A 544 -9.50 11.79 -6.04
N PRO A 545 -9.87 10.52 -6.22
CA PRO A 545 -10.06 9.94 -7.54
C PRO A 545 -11.14 10.72 -8.30
N SER A 546 -10.96 10.86 -9.61
CA SER A 546 -11.91 11.57 -10.46
C SER A 546 -12.78 10.59 -11.26
N GLN A 547 -13.98 11.02 -11.64
CA GLN A 547 -14.85 10.21 -12.48
C GLN A 547 -14.47 10.35 -13.96
N ASP A 548 -13.88 9.33 -14.56
CA ASP A 548 -13.63 9.28 -16.01
C ASP A 548 -14.42 8.13 -16.67
N LEU A 549 -15.62 8.46 -17.17
CA LEU A 549 -16.50 7.50 -17.85
C LEU A 549 -16.05 7.32 -19.30
N VAL A 550 -15.63 6.11 -19.66
CA VAL A 550 -15.45 5.71 -21.06
C VAL A 550 -16.19 4.40 -21.30
N ALA A 551 -17.26 4.44 -22.08
CA ALA A 551 -17.99 3.24 -22.46
C ALA A 551 -17.13 2.33 -23.36
N ALA A 552 -16.72 1.17 -22.84
CA ALA A 552 -16.32 0.04 -23.67
C ALA A 552 -17.52 -0.86 -23.93
N THR A 553 -17.60 -1.47 -25.11
CA THR A 553 -18.75 -2.29 -25.53
C THR A 553 -18.61 -3.77 -25.17
N ASP A 554 -17.40 -4.23 -24.82
CA ASP A 554 -17.07 -5.66 -24.80
C ASP A 554 -16.61 -6.17 -23.42
N ALA A 555 -16.78 -5.41 -22.33
CA ALA A 555 -16.40 -5.79 -20.96
C ALA A 555 -17.55 -5.58 -19.99
N TYR A 556 -17.68 -6.43 -18.96
CA TYR A 556 -18.68 -6.25 -17.89
C TYR A 556 -18.36 -5.01 -17.06
N PHE A 557 -17.13 -4.93 -16.54
CA PHE A 557 -16.61 -3.71 -15.95
C PHE A 557 -15.93 -2.86 -17.03
N ASN A 558 -16.46 -1.67 -17.27
CA ASN A 558 -16.05 -0.82 -18.39
C ASN A 558 -15.49 0.54 -17.97
N ARG A 559 -15.24 0.77 -16.68
CA ARG A 559 -14.62 2.02 -16.21
C ARG A 559 -13.14 2.02 -16.53
N ARG A 560 -12.62 3.16 -17.00
CA ARG A 560 -11.19 3.32 -17.28
C ARG A 560 -10.48 3.69 -15.99
N LEU A 561 -9.45 2.92 -15.62
CA LEU A 561 -8.45 3.36 -14.65
C LEU A 561 -7.57 4.45 -15.26
N ASP A 562 -7.45 5.59 -14.59
CA ASP A 562 -6.36 6.53 -14.80
C ASP A 562 -5.25 6.33 -13.78
N ASN A 563 -4.01 6.33 -14.30
CA ASN A 563 -2.80 5.95 -13.56
C ASN A 563 -1.55 6.47 -14.27
N THR A 564 -0.48 6.60 -13.51
CA THR A 564 0.84 6.96 -13.98
C THR A 564 1.94 5.96 -13.60
N PHE A 565 1.58 4.75 -13.19
CA PHE A 565 2.53 3.70 -12.81
C PHE A 565 3.77 3.58 -13.72
N GLY A 566 4.92 3.80 -13.11
CA GLY A 566 6.25 3.85 -13.72
C GLY A 566 6.74 5.25 -14.07
N TYR A 567 6.00 6.32 -13.76
CA TYR A 567 6.41 7.71 -13.97
C TYR A 567 5.59 8.69 -13.11
N LEU A 568 6.20 9.81 -12.69
CA LEU A 568 5.42 10.88 -12.03
C LEU A 568 4.44 11.55 -13.00
N ASN A 569 3.29 11.94 -12.47
CA ASN A 569 2.30 12.74 -13.19
C ASN A 569 2.84 14.10 -13.67
N ASP A 570 2.14 14.65 -14.66
CA ASP A 570 2.59 15.84 -15.38
C ASP A 570 2.58 17.11 -14.50
N ALA A 571 1.99 17.06 -13.30
CA ALA A 571 2.02 18.17 -12.35
C ALA A 571 3.45 18.45 -11.81
N PHE A 572 4.32 17.44 -11.82
CA PHE A 572 5.73 17.56 -11.41
C PHE A 572 6.68 17.95 -12.54
N GLY A 573 6.21 17.99 -13.80
CA GLY A 573 7.01 18.37 -14.96
C GLY A 573 7.02 17.29 -16.05
N THR A 574 7.92 17.44 -17.02
CA THR A 574 8.05 16.48 -18.13
C THR A 574 8.48 15.11 -17.62
N ARG A 575 7.82 14.07 -18.13
CA ARG A 575 8.16 12.66 -17.84
C ARG A 575 9.62 12.38 -18.21
N ARG A 576 10.34 11.69 -17.33
CA ARG A 576 11.75 11.36 -17.54
C ARG A 576 11.92 10.25 -18.54
N GLY A 577 12.53 10.55 -19.68
CA GLY A 577 13.02 9.53 -20.61
C GLY A 577 14.32 8.84 -20.15
N PRO A 578 14.85 7.92 -20.97
CA PRO A 578 16.08 7.18 -20.68
C PRO A 578 17.34 8.05 -20.82
N THR A 579 17.29 9.10 -21.67
CA THR A 579 18.41 10.04 -21.89
C THR A 579 18.31 11.26 -20.97
N MET A 580 19.36 11.46 -20.18
CA MET A 580 19.42 12.39 -19.03
C MET A 580 19.91 13.79 -19.39
N ALA A 581 19.07 14.65 -19.96
CA ALA A 581 19.45 16.06 -20.12
C ALA A 581 18.35 17.00 -19.62
N GLY A 582 18.41 17.35 -18.33
CA GLY A 582 17.86 18.62 -17.83
C GLY A 582 16.56 18.59 -17.01
N ASP A 583 15.87 17.46 -16.87
CA ASP A 583 14.54 17.46 -16.26
C ASP A 583 14.58 17.10 -14.75
N VAL A 584 14.78 18.13 -13.95
CA VAL A 584 14.56 18.11 -12.49
C VAL A 584 13.06 18.20 -12.25
N TYR A 585 12.46 17.24 -11.55
CA TYR A 585 11.03 17.35 -11.20
C TYR A 585 10.84 18.52 -10.24
N ALA A 586 9.68 19.17 -10.32
CA ALA A 586 9.33 20.21 -9.37
C ALA A 586 9.33 19.62 -7.94
N GLY A 587 10.16 20.18 -7.06
CA GLY A 587 10.33 19.68 -5.70
C GLY A 587 11.46 18.66 -5.51
N ASP A 588 12.12 18.18 -6.56
CA ASP A 588 13.39 17.47 -6.39
C ASP A 588 14.41 18.38 -5.68
N PRO A 589 15.42 17.81 -4.97
CA PRO A 589 16.49 18.59 -4.39
C PRO A 589 17.18 19.38 -5.51
N GLN A 590 16.94 20.70 -5.56
CA GLN A 590 17.56 21.53 -6.57
C GLN A 590 19.06 21.57 -6.30
N ILE A 591 19.83 21.39 -7.37
CA ILE A 591 21.24 21.77 -7.40
C ILE A 591 21.26 23.28 -7.23
N ASN A 592 21.37 23.77 -6.00
CA ASN A 592 21.95 25.09 -5.81
C ASN A 592 23.35 24.95 -6.40
N SER A 593 23.58 25.55 -7.58
CA SER A 593 24.92 25.78 -8.08
C SER A 593 25.60 26.64 -7.02
N VAL A 594 26.36 25.98 -6.14
CA VAL A 594 27.30 26.66 -5.26
C VAL A 594 28.35 27.20 -6.21
N ASN A 595 28.25 28.50 -6.52
CA ASN A 595 29.37 29.27 -7.05
C ASN A 595 30.42 29.44 -5.95
#